data_AF-A0A257XD55-F1
#
_entry.id   AF-A0A257XD55-F1
#
_cell.length_a   1.000
_cell.length_b   1.000
_cell.length_c   1.000
_cell.angle_alpha   90.00
_cell.angle_beta   90.00
_cell.angle_gamma   90.00
#
_symmetry.space_group_name_H-M   'P 1'
#
loop_
_entity.id
_entity.type
_entity.pdbx_description
1 polymer ?
#
loop_
_entity_poly.entity_id
_entity_poly.type
_entity_poly.pdbx_seq_one_letter_code
_entity_poly.pdbx_strand_id
1 'polypeptide(L)'
;MTRAKRGPAHAETAPESAAPASAAGAIAAALLAWYDCHRRRLPWRAEGGRLGDPYHVFLSEIMLQQTTVKAVGPYFTAFLARWPRVADLSAAPLEEVLSAWAGLGYYARARNLHACAKAVVERHGGAFPADE
;
A
#
# COMPACT_ATOMS: atom_id res chain seq x y z
N MET A 1 -17.30 23.62 74.96
CA MET A 1 -17.78 22.22 74.87
C MET A 1 -17.69 21.75 73.43
N THR A 2 -16.82 20.76 73.25
CA THR A 2 -16.60 19.79 72.16
C THR A 2 -17.75 19.58 71.16
N ARG A 3 -17.46 19.63 69.85
CA ARG A 3 -17.58 18.48 68.91
C ARG A 3 -17.02 18.82 67.53
N ALA A 4 -16.05 18.02 67.11
CA ALA A 4 -15.43 18.01 65.78
C ALA A 4 -16.23 17.15 64.77
N LYS A 5 -15.79 17.24 63.49
CA LYS A 5 -16.06 16.37 62.32
C LYS A 5 -17.38 16.69 61.59
N ARG A 6 -17.45 16.72 60.26
CA ARG A 6 -16.62 16.13 59.20
C ARG A 6 -17.04 16.79 57.89
N GLY A 7 -16.11 17.24 57.04
CA GLY A 7 -16.45 17.58 55.65
C GLY A 7 -16.62 16.31 54.81
N PRO A 8 -17.49 16.28 53.79
CA PRO A 8 -17.31 15.40 52.65
C PRO A 8 -16.32 16.09 51.70
N ALA A 9 -15.08 15.62 51.65
CA ALA A 9 -14.64 14.60 50.69
C ALA A 9 -14.80 15.13 49.26
N HIS A 10 -13.68 15.65 48.74
CA HIS A 10 -13.46 15.77 47.30
C HIS A 10 -13.95 14.47 46.65
N ALA A 11 -14.94 14.57 45.77
CA ALA A 11 -15.21 13.52 44.81
C ALA A 11 -14.02 13.52 43.84
N GLU A 12 -13.00 12.76 44.22
CA GLU A 12 -11.92 12.35 43.34
C GLU A 12 -12.58 11.51 42.24
N THR A 13 -12.83 12.15 41.10
CA THR A 13 -13.13 11.46 39.85
C THR A 13 -11.94 10.55 39.58
N ALA A 14 -12.13 9.27 39.87
CA ALA A 14 -11.23 8.21 39.45
C ALA A 14 -10.93 8.38 37.96
N PRO A 15 -9.68 8.16 37.51
CA PRO A 15 -9.40 8.20 36.09
C PRO A 15 -10.27 7.15 35.42
N GLU A 16 -11.03 7.59 34.43
CA GLU A 16 -11.77 6.73 33.52
C GLU A 16 -10.79 5.70 32.96
N SER A 17 -10.90 4.48 33.48
CA SER A 17 -10.05 3.35 33.14
C SER A 17 -10.18 3.12 31.64
N ALA A 18 -9.16 3.52 30.88
CA ALA A 18 -9.07 3.23 29.45
C ALA A 18 -9.31 1.73 29.28
N ALA A 19 -10.40 1.38 28.60
CA ALA A 19 -10.72 0.00 28.31
C ALA A 19 -9.48 -0.70 27.71
N PRO A 20 -9.17 -1.95 28.11
CA PRO A 20 -8.03 -2.64 27.56
C PRO A 20 -8.15 -2.65 26.03
N ALA A 21 -7.07 -2.27 25.35
CA ALA A 21 -7.00 -2.34 23.90
C ALA A 21 -7.52 -3.72 23.48
N SER A 22 -8.49 -3.74 22.55
CA SER A 22 -9.04 -4.99 22.07
C SER A 22 -7.90 -5.93 21.64
N ALA A 23 -8.07 -7.24 21.81
CA ALA A 23 -7.04 -8.20 21.39
C ALA A 23 -6.62 -7.97 19.92
N ALA A 24 -7.56 -7.56 19.06
CA ALA A 24 -7.30 -7.13 17.70
C ALA A 24 -6.40 -5.89 17.61
N GLY A 25 -6.64 -4.86 18.42
CA GLY A 25 -5.80 -3.67 18.50
C GLY A 25 -4.38 -3.98 18.97
N ALA A 26 -4.23 -4.86 19.95
CA ALA A 26 -2.93 -5.30 20.43
C ALA A 26 -2.14 -6.08 19.35
N ILE A 27 -2.81 -6.97 18.61
CA ILE A 27 -2.21 -7.71 17.49
C ILE A 27 -1.78 -6.76 16.36
N ALA A 28 -2.64 -5.81 15.99
CA ALA A 28 -2.34 -4.83 14.94
C ALA A 28 -1.11 -3.98 15.31
N ALA A 29 -1.05 -3.48 16.55
CA ALA A 29 0.08 -2.70 17.03
C ALA A 29 1.40 -3.52 17.01
N ALA A 30 1.36 -4.77 17.46
CA ALA A 30 2.52 -5.65 17.43
C ALA A 30 2.99 -5.98 16.01
N LEU A 31 2.06 -6.24 15.09
CA LEU A 31 2.35 -6.52 13.68
C LEU A 31 2.98 -5.31 12.97
N LEU A 32 2.44 -4.11 13.21
CA LEU A 32 2.97 -2.87 12.64
C LEU A 32 4.38 -2.57 13.18
N ALA A 33 4.58 -2.69 14.50
CA ALA A 33 5.90 -2.52 15.10
C ALA A 33 6.93 -3.52 14.56
N TRP A 34 6.54 -4.79 14.37
CA TRP A 34 7.41 -5.77 13.73
C TRP A 34 7.71 -5.40 12.28
N TYR A 35 6.70 -4.96 11.51
CA TYR A 35 6.84 -4.58 10.11
C TYR A 35 7.81 -3.41 9.94
N ASP A 36 7.73 -2.38 10.78
CA ASP A 36 8.61 -1.23 10.72
C ASP A 36 10.09 -1.62 10.90
N CYS A 37 10.37 -2.59 11.77
CA CYS A 37 11.72 -3.08 12.03
C CYS A 37 12.23 -4.11 11.00
N HIS A 38 11.36 -4.98 10.47
CA HIS A 38 11.79 -6.19 9.72
C HIS A 38 11.36 -6.21 8.25
N ARG A 39 10.67 -5.18 7.75
CA ARG A 39 10.23 -5.14 6.35
C ARG A 39 11.42 -5.24 5.39
N ARG A 40 11.26 -6.09 4.37
CA ARG A 40 12.16 -6.12 3.22
C ARG A 40 12.06 -4.81 2.44
N ARG A 41 13.21 -4.29 1.99
CA ARG A 41 13.30 -3.21 1.01
C ARG A 41 12.99 -3.77 -0.38
N LEU A 42 11.90 -3.28 -0.97
CA LEU A 42 11.45 -3.67 -2.32
C LEU A 42 11.19 -2.38 -3.11
N PRO A 43 11.53 -2.33 -4.41
CA PRO A 43 11.53 -1.07 -5.18
C PRO A 43 10.12 -0.48 -5.36
N TRP A 44 9.07 -1.29 -5.26
CA TRP A 44 7.68 -0.83 -5.33
C TRP A 44 7.08 -0.43 -3.97
N ARG A 45 7.76 -0.68 -2.84
CA ARG A 45 7.25 -0.30 -1.52
C ARG A 45 7.69 1.11 -1.16
N ALA A 46 6.73 1.94 -0.73
CA ALA A 46 7.03 3.23 -0.14
C ALA A 46 7.91 3.09 1.10
N GLU A 47 8.87 3.99 1.25
CA GLU A 47 9.69 4.11 2.45
C GLU A 47 8.89 4.75 3.61
N GLY A 48 9.32 4.50 4.85
CA GLY A 48 8.58 4.72 6.09
C GLY A 48 7.62 5.91 6.10
N GLY A 49 6.33 5.64 6.36
CA GLY A 49 5.27 6.64 6.52
C GLY A 49 4.85 7.38 5.24
N ARG A 50 5.50 7.14 4.09
CA ARG A 50 5.13 7.78 2.82
C ARG A 50 4.05 6.98 2.10
N LEU A 51 3.17 7.69 1.42
CA LEU A 51 2.24 7.08 0.47
C LEU A 51 3.04 6.58 -0.75
N GLY A 52 2.73 5.37 -1.20
CA GLY A 52 3.30 4.81 -2.43
C GLY A 52 2.70 5.47 -3.66
N ASP A 53 3.50 5.56 -4.73
CA ASP A 53 2.98 5.97 -6.03
C ASP A 53 1.93 4.94 -6.51
N PRO A 54 0.67 5.35 -6.77
CA PRO A 54 -0.38 4.43 -7.21
C PRO A 54 -0.02 3.64 -8.47
N TYR A 55 0.72 4.25 -9.40
CA TYR A 55 1.18 3.56 -10.60
C TYR A 55 2.18 2.46 -10.27
N HIS A 56 3.12 2.73 -9.36
CA HIS A 56 4.11 1.74 -8.93
C HIS A 56 3.45 0.58 -8.18
N VAL A 57 2.50 0.88 -7.30
CA VAL A 57 1.72 -0.13 -6.57
C VAL A 57 0.97 -0.99 -7.57
N PHE A 58 0.14 -0.39 -8.43
CA PHE A 58 -0.61 -1.09 -9.48
C PHE A 58 0.27 -2.00 -10.35
N LEU A 59 1.37 -1.46 -10.88
CA LEU A 59 2.29 -2.23 -11.73
C LEU A 59 2.86 -3.44 -10.99
N SER A 60 3.33 -3.23 -9.76
CA SER A 60 3.94 -4.29 -8.97
C SER A 60 2.95 -5.39 -8.60
N GLU A 61 1.72 -5.03 -8.23
CA GLU A 61 0.68 -5.98 -7.85
C GLU A 61 0.30 -6.89 -9.03
N ILE A 62 0.12 -6.33 -10.23
CA ILE A 62 -0.16 -7.15 -11.42
C ILE A 62 1.02 -8.08 -11.76
N MET A 63 2.26 -7.61 -11.62
CA MET A 63 3.45 -8.43 -11.84
C MET A 63 3.57 -9.58 -10.82
N LEU A 64 3.23 -9.33 -9.55
CA LEU A 64 3.35 -10.28 -8.44
C LEU A 64 2.31 -11.40 -8.43
N GLN A 65 1.21 -11.26 -9.19
CA GLN A 65 0.21 -12.32 -9.33
C GLN A 65 0.83 -13.62 -9.85
N GLN A 66 0.82 -14.67 -9.04
CA GLN A 66 1.38 -15.99 -9.37
C GLN A 66 2.85 -15.95 -9.84
N THR A 67 3.62 -14.98 -9.35
CA THR A 67 5.08 -14.89 -9.54
C THR A 67 5.79 -14.69 -8.21
N THR A 68 7.13 -14.61 -8.23
CA THR A 68 7.93 -14.40 -7.02
C THR A 68 8.52 -13.00 -6.98
N VAL A 69 8.72 -12.46 -5.77
CA VAL A 69 9.41 -11.18 -5.55
C VAL A 69 10.77 -11.12 -6.26
N LYS A 70 11.53 -12.23 -6.23
CA LYS A 70 12.84 -12.33 -6.87
C LYS A 70 12.74 -12.19 -8.40
N ALA A 71 11.71 -12.77 -9.00
CA ALA A 71 11.48 -12.68 -10.43
C ALA A 71 11.01 -11.27 -10.86
N VAL A 72 10.15 -10.63 -10.06
CA VAL A 72 9.56 -9.32 -10.42
C VAL A 72 10.55 -8.16 -10.36
N GLY A 73 11.52 -8.17 -9.44
CA GLY A 73 12.47 -7.08 -9.23
C GLY A 73 13.05 -6.46 -10.50
N PRO A 74 13.73 -7.24 -11.37
CA PRO A 74 14.30 -6.73 -12.62
C PRO A 74 13.26 -6.20 -13.62
N TYR A 75 12.10 -6.86 -13.73
CA TYR A 75 11.03 -6.45 -14.65
C TYR A 75 10.41 -5.13 -14.22
N PHE A 76 10.14 -4.98 -12.93
CA PHE A 76 9.59 -3.74 -12.38
C PHE A 76 10.49 -2.54 -12.69
N THR A 77 11.80 -2.67 -12.44
CA THR A 77 12.77 -1.61 -12.74
C THR A 77 12.85 -1.31 -14.24
N ALA A 78 12.86 -2.35 -15.09
CA ALA A 78 12.91 -2.17 -16.54
C ALA A 78 11.64 -1.51 -17.11
N PHE A 79 10.47 -1.87 -16.58
CA PHE A 79 9.20 -1.24 -16.96
C PHE A 79 9.18 0.25 -16.60
N LEU A 80 9.56 0.61 -15.37
CA LEU A 80 9.58 2.02 -14.95
C LEU A 80 10.63 2.84 -15.69
N ALA A 81 11.75 2.23 -16.11
CA ALA A 81 12.73 2.92 -16.94
C ALA A 81 12.18 3.26 -18.33
N ARG A 82 11.31 2.42 -18.89
CA ARG A 82 10.72 2.60 -20.23
C ARG A 82 9.45 3.44 -20.20
N TRP A 83 8.62 3.24 -19.18
CA TRP A 83 7.34 3.90 -18.99
C TRP A 83 7.25 4.42 -17.55
N PRO A 84 7.84 5.60 -17.27
CA PRO A 84 7.89 6.14 -15.91
C PRO A 84 6.53 6.50 -15.34
N ARG A 85 5.54 6.81 -16.17
CA ARG A 85 4.18 7.16 -15.77
C ARG A 85 3.16 6.25 -16.44
N VAL A 86 1.98 6.13 -15.83
CA VAL A 86 0.84 5.38 -16.41
C VAL A 86 0.46 5.89 -17.80
N ALA A 87 0.60 7.20 -18.05
CA ALA A 87 0.37 7.80 -19.37
C ALA A 87 1.35 7.27 -20.43
N ASP A 88 2.62 7.08 -20.05
CA ASP A 88 3.65 6.57 -20.96
C ASP A 88 3.37 5.09 -21.29
N LEU A 89 2.95 4.29 -20.30
CA LEU A 89 2.53 2.89 -20.51
C LEU A 89 1.26 2.79 -21.37
N SER A 90 0.28 3.66 -21.13
CA SER A 90 -0.97 3.72 -21.88
C SER A 90 -0.74 4.03 -23.37
N ALA A 91 0.16 4.96 -23.66
CA ALA A 91 0.50 5.38 -25.02
C ALA A 91 1.36 4.35 -25.77
N ALA A 92 2.02 3.43 -25.04
CA ALA A 92 2.88 2.43 -25.63
C ALA A 92 2.11 1.48 -26.57
N PRO A 93 2.72 1.05 -27.68
CA PRO A 93 2.17 -0.04 -28.48
C PRO A 93 2.10 -1.34 -27.65
N LEU A 94 1.01 -2.12 -27.84
CA LEU A 94 0.77 -3.31 -27.02
C LEU A 94 1.88 -4.36 -27.19
N GLU A 95 2.39 -4.52 -28.41
CA GLU A 95 3.49 -5.40 -28.76
C GLU A 95 4.77 -5.08 -28.00
N GLU A 96 5.06 -3.80 -27.75
CA GLU A 96 6.21 -3.39 -26.95
C GLU A 96 6.02 -3.81 -25.48
N VAL A 97 4.80 -3.66 -24.96
CA VAL A 97 4.45 -4.09 -23.60
C VAL A 97 4.55 -5.61 -23.47
N LEU A 98 4.04 -6.37 -24.43
CA LEU A 98 4.14 -7.84 -24.43
C LEU A 98 5.60 -8.30 -24.55
N SER A 99 6.41 -7.61 -25.35
CA SER A 99 7.85 -7.87 -25.47
C SER A 99 8.58 -7.64 -24.14
N ALA A 100 8.31 -6.51 -23.47
CA ALA A 100 8.89 -6.22 -22.16
C ALA A 100 8.42 -7.21 -21.07
N TRP A 101 7.21 -7.76 -21.20
CA TRP A 101 6.63 -8.75 -20.27
C TRP A 101 7.13 -10.19 -20.53
N ALA A 102 7.83 -10.44 -21.64
CA ALA A 102 8.22 -11.78 -22.05
C ALA A 102 9.07 -12.45 -20.96
N GLY A 103 8.68 -13.64 -20.54
CA GLY A 103 9.32 -14.40 -19.47
C GLY A 103 8.66 -14.27 -18.09
N LEU A 104 7.78 -13.30 -17.87
CA LEU A 104 7.03 -13.16 -16.61
C LEU A 104 5.79 -14.07 -16.54
N GLY A 105 5.43 -14.72 -17.65
CA GLY A 105 4.30 -15.64 -17.76
C GLY A 105 2.94 -14.95 -17.85
N TYR A 106 1.92 -15.71 -18.25
CA TYR A 106 0.51 -15.29 -18.32
C TYR A 106 0.29 -13.91 -18.97
N TYR A 107 0.50 -13.82 -20.29
CA TYR A 107 0.36 -12.61 -21.10
C TYR A 107 -1.02 -11.92 -21.02
N ALA A 108 -2.05 -12.62 -20.53
CA ALA A 108 -3.33 -11.99 -20.22
C ALA A 108 -3.17 -10.85 -19.19
N ARG A 109 -2.27 -10.99 -18.20
CA ARG A 109 -1.97 -9.93 -17.24
C ARG A 109 -1.37 -8.69 -17.90
N ALA A 110 -0.44 -8.88 -18.84
CA ALA A 110 0.15 -7.76 -19.59
C ALA A 110 -0.89 -7.01 -20.43
N ARG A 111 -1.79 -7.75 -21.10
CA ARG A 111 -2.90 -7.14 -21.86
C ARG A 111 -3.85 -6.36 -20.96
N ASN A 112 -4.23 -6.95 -19.83
CA ASN A 112 -5.14 -6.31 -18.88
C ASN A 112 -4.48 -5.10 -18.18
N LEU A 113 -3.19 -5.18 -17.87
CA LEU A 113 -2.38 -4.05 -17.38
C LEU A 113 -2.46 -2.89 -18.37
N HIS A 114 -2.20 -3.15 -19.65
CA HIS A 114 -2.21 -2.13 -20.69
C HIS A 114 -3.61 -1.53 -20.91
N ALA A 115 -4.63 -2.38 -20.99
CA ALA A 115 -6.02 -1.94 -21.12
C ALA A 115 -6.47 -1.09 -19.91
N CYS A 116 -6.06 -1.46 -18.70
CA CYS A 116 -6.34 -0.68 -17.49
C CYS A 116 -5.58 0.65 -17.48
N ALA A 117 -4.30 0.67 -17.88
CA ALA A 117 -3.54 1.92 -18.02
C ALA A 117 -4.22 2.89 -18.98
N LYS A 118 -4.74 2.40 -20.12
CA LYS A 118 -5.55 3.18 -21.05
C LYS A 118 -6.82 3.72 -20.40
N ALA A 119 -7.58 2.88 -19.71
CA ALA A 119 -8.79 3.31 -19.03
C ALA A 119 -8.52 4.38 -17.96
N VAL A 120 -7.42 4.27 -17.20
CA VAL A 120 -7.00 5.28 -16.20
C VAL A 120 -6.71 6.62 -16.87
N VAL A 121 -6.05 6.62 -18.04
CA VAL A 121 -5.76 7.85 -18.78
C VAL A 121 -7.03 8.44 -19.40
N GLU A 122 -7.82 7.62 -20.10
CA GLU A 122 -9.02 8.05 -20.81
C GLU A 122 -10.12 8.57 -19.89
N ARG A 123 -10.32 7.92 -18.74
CA ARG A 123 -11.45 8.22 -17.83
C ARG A 123 -11.07 9.12 -16.67
N HIS A 124 -9.80 9.09 -16.26
CA HIS A 124 -9.33 9.75 -15.04
C HIS A 124 -8.10 10.65 -15.27
N GLY A 125 -7.72 10.93 -16.52
CA GLY A 125 -6.63 11.85 -16.85
C GLY A 125 -5.26 11.36 -16.35
N GLY A 126 -5.10 10.06 -16.09
CA GLY A 126 -3.87 9.49 -15.56
C GLY A 126 -3.81 9.45 -14.02
N ALA A 127 -4.83 9.95 -13.33
CA ALA A 127 -4.97 9.80 -11.88
C ALA A 127 -5.70 8.49 -11.54
N PHE A 128 -5.15 7.69 -10.63
CA PHE A 128 -5.86 6.51 -10.14
C PHE A 128 -7.04 6.94 -9.25
N PRO A 129 -8.23 6.31 -9.39
CA PRO A 129 -9.37 6.57 -8.51
C PRO A 129 -9.01 6.39 -7.03
N ALA A 130 -9.55 7.26 -6.17
CA ALA A 130 -9.30 7.25 -4.72
C ALA A 130 -10.43 6.58 -3.90
N ASP A 131 -11.52 6.24 -4.57
CA ASP A 131 -12.76 5.70 -4.05
C ASP A 131 -13.27 4.52 -4.92
N GLU A 132 -14.16 3.70 -4.34
CA GLU A 132 -14.90 2.63 -5.04
C GLU A 132 -16.13 3.16 -5.78
#